data_AF-A0A7J8G704-F1
#
_entry.id   AF-A0A7J8G704-F1
#
_cell.length_a   1.000
_cell.length_b   1.000
_cell.length_c   1.000
_cell.angle_alpha   90.00
_cell.angle_beta   90.00
_cell.angle_gamma   90.00
#
_symmetry.space_group_name_H-M   'P 1'
#
loop_
_entity.id
_entity.type
_entity.pdbx_description
1 polymer ?
#
loop_
_entity_poly.entity_id
_entity_poly.type
_entity_poly.pdbx_seq_one_letter_code
_entity_poly.pdbx_strand_id
1 'polypeptide(L)'
;MEPGSVVRAIFDFCPSVSEELPLFVGDIIEVLAVVDEFWLLGKKEDVTGQFPSSFVEIVTIPSLKEGERLFVCVCEFTSQELNSLPLHRGKLAV
;
A
#
# COMPACT_ATOMS: atom_id res chain seq x y z
N MET A 1 5.39 3.59 12.79
CA MET A 1 4.34 2.81 12.09
C MET A 1 4.04 1.61 12.96
N GLU A 2 2.77 1.21 13.08
CA GLU A 2 2.35 0.15 13.99
C GLU A 2 1.66 -0.99 13.23
N PRO A 3 1.69 -2.23 13.76
CA PRO A 3 0.91 -3.33 13.20
C PRO A 3 -0.56 -2.95 13.00
N GLY A 4 -1.14 -3.33 11.85
CA GLY A 4 -2.50 -2.95 11.45
C GLY A 4 -2.60 -1.58 10.77
N SER A 5 -1.50 -0.82 10.68
CA SER A 5 -1.46 0.39 9.84
C SER A 5 -1.38 0.03 8.37
N VAL A 6 -1.94 0.89 7.53
CA VAL A 6 -1.76 0.83 6.07
C VAL A 6 -0.77 1.91 5.65
N VAL A 7 0.18 1.53 4.80
CA VAL A 7 1.22 2.42 4.29
C VAL A 7 1.26 2.40 2.76
N ARG A 8 1.77 3.47 2.17
CA ARG A 8 1.99 3.60 0.73
C ARG A 8 3.47 3.68 0.42
N ALA A 9 3.94 2.89 -0.54
CA ALA A 9 5.29 3.02 -1.06
C ALA A 9 5.48 4.33 -1.83
N ILE A 10 6.50 5.08 -1.45
CA ILE A 10 6.91 6.34 -2.09
C ILE A 10 8.21 6.20 -2.88
N PHE A 11 8.89 5.06 -2.75
CA PHE A 11 10.05 4.67 -3.54
C PHE A 11 9.96 3.20 -3.95
N ASP A 12 10.57 2.86 -5.08
CA ASP A 12 10.76 1.47 -5.49
C ASP A 12 11.82 0.80 -4.61
N PHE A 13 11.62 -0.47 -4.29
CA PHE A 13 12.57 -1.28 -3.54
C PHE A 13 12.73 -2.64 -4.22
N CYS A 14 13.96 -2.94 -4.66
CA CYS A 14 14.31 -4.20 -5.29
C CYS A 14 14.89 -5.16 -4.24
N PRO A 15 14.24 -6.30 -3.97
CA PRO A 15 14.72 -7.28 -3.01
C PRO A 15 16.07 -7.86 -3.39
N SER A 16 16.95 -8.01 -2.42
CA SER A 16 18.20 -8.76 -2.50
C SER A 16 18.05 -10.20 -2.00
N VAL A 17 17.05 -10.47 -1.15
CA VAL A 17 16.77 -11.81 -0.60
C VAL A 17 15.28 -12.16 -0.67
N SER A 18 14.95 -13.44 -0.53
CA SER A 18 13.56 -13.94 -0.67
C SER A 18 12.62 -13.50 0.45
N GLU A 19 13.14 -13.05 1.59
CA GLU A 19 12.33 -12.57 2.72
C GLU A 19 11.91 -11.10 2.56
N GLU A 20 12.47 -10.40 1.58
CA GLU A 20 12.20 -8.99 1.34
C GLU A 20 11.01 -8.82 0.37
N LEU A 21 10.14 -7.87 0.69
CA LEU A 21 8.99 -7.53 -0.11
C LEU A 21 9.39 -6.50 -1.18
N PRO A 22 9.25 -6.79 -2.49
CA PRO A 22 9.48 -5.77 -3.50
C PRO A 22 8.50 -4.62 -3.30
N LEU A 23 8.91 -3.38 -3.52
CA LEU A 23 8.02 -2.22 -3.51
C LEU A 23 8.04 -1.53 -4.87
N PHE A 24 6.88 -1.08 -5.31
CA PHE A 24 6.72 -0.14 -6.41
C PHE A 24 5.99 1.11 -5.90
N VAL A 25 6.37 2.28 -6.37
CA VAL A 25 5.70 3.54 -6.01
C VAL A 25 4.18 3.41 -6.20
N GLY A 26 3.43 3.78 -5.16
CA GLY A 26 1.96 3.69 -5.13
C GLY A 26 1.41 2.37 -4.57
N ASP A 27 2.26 1.38 -4.30
CA ASP A 27 1.84 0.16 -3.62
C ASP A 27 1.24 0.47 -2.25
N ILE A 28 0.14 -0.19 -1.92
CA ILE A 28 -0.47 -0.13 -0.60
C ILE A 28 -0.14 -1.43 0.13
N ILE A 29 0.47 -1.28 1.31
CA ILE A 29 0.98 -2.39 2.11
C ILE A 29 0.32 -2.35 3.49
N GLU A 30 -0.17 -3.50 3.94
CA GLU A 30 -0.57 -3.70 5.33
C GLU A 30 0.66 -3.99 6.17
N VAL A 31 0.90 -3.20 7.22
CA VAL A 31 2.00 -3.44 8.17
C VAL A 31 1.55 -4.53 9.13
N LEU A 32 2.22 -5.68 9.09
CA LEU A 32 1.94 -6.83 9.95
C LEU A 32 2.77 -6.79 11.23
N ALA A 33 4.01 -6.34 11.16
CA ALA A 33 4.89 -6.20 12.32
C ALA A 33 5.98 -5.15 12.09
N VAL A 34 6.53 -4.64 13.20
CA VAL A 34 7.78 -3.87 13.19
C VAL A 34 8.91 -4.85 13.50
N VAL A 35 9.85 -5.02 12.56
CA VAL A 35 10.99 -5.92 12.75
C VAL A 35 12.05 -5.22 13.60
N ASP A 36 12.39 -3.98 13.22
CA ASP A 36 13.27 -3.08 13.95
C ASP A 36 12.99 -1.60 13.57
N GLU A 37 13.92 -0.69 13.88
CA GLU A 37 13.81 0.75 13.57
C GLU A 37 13.73 1.04 12.06
N PHE A 38 14.37 0.20 11.24
CA PHE A 38 14.52 0.41 9.80
C PHE A 38 13.61 -0.50 8.97
N TRP A 39 13.14 -1.62 9.53
CA TRP A 39 12.42 -2.66 8.79
C TRP A 39 11.02 -2.93 9.32
N LEU A 40 10.09 -3.03 8.39
CA LEU A 40 8.72 -3.44 8.62
C LEU A 40 8.48 -4.77 7.93
N LEU A 41 7.68 -5.63 8.56
CA LEU A 41 7.07 -6.77 7.90
C LEU A 41 5.69 -6.34 7.42
N GLY A 42 5.38 -6.58 6.15
CA GLY A 42 4.04 -6.32 5.66
C GLY A 42 3.64 -7.20 4.49
N LYS A 43 2.40 -6.98 4.07
CA LYS A 43 1.74 -7.76 3.04
C LYS A 43 1.13 -6.83 2.01
N LYS A 44 1.38 -7.15 0.74
CA LYS A 44 0.67 -6.56 -0.40
C LYS A 44 0.22 -7.70 -1.29
N GLU A 45 -1.04 -7.66 -1.73
CA GLU A 45 -1.66 -8.76 -2.49
C GLU A 45 -1.50 -10.10 -1.75
N ASP A 46 -0.89 -11.10 -2.39
CA ASP A 46 -0.60 -12.41 -1.81
C ASP A 46 0.87 -12.59 -1.36
N VAL A 47 1.67 -11.51 -1.39
CA VAL A 47 3.09 -11.54 -1.05
C VAL A 47 3.33 -10.88 0.31
N THR A 48 4.09 -11.55 1.17
CA THR A 48 4.51 -11.05 2.48
C THR A 48 6.03 -10.99 2.54
N GLY A 49 6.58 -9.94 3.12
CA GLY A 49 8.02 -9.79 3.28
C GLY A 49 8.41 -8.50 4.00
N GLN A 50 9.70 -8.34 4.22
CA GLN A 50 10.29 -7.21 4.92
C GLN A 50 10.59 -6.07 3.94
N PHE A 51 10.37 -4.83 4.34
CA PHE A 51 10.73 -3.66 3.54
C PHE A 51 11.16 -2.48 4.42
N PRO A 52 11.91 -1.51 3.86
CA PRO A 52 12.40 -0.37 4.62
C PRO A 52 11.26 0.58 5.04
N SER A 53 11.23 0.96 6.33
CA SER A 53 10.25 1.90 6.88
C SER A 53 10.34 3.29 6.23
N SER A 54 11.53 3.70 5.79
CA SER A 54 11.78 4.98 5.12
C SER A 54 11.29 5.05 3.67
N PHE A 55 10.87 3.92 3.09
CA PHE A 55 10.40 3.84 1.70
C PHE A 55 8.88 3.97 1.58
N VAL A 56 8.21 4.14 2.71
CA VAL A 56 6.75 4.21 2.78
C VAL A 56 6.28 5.40 3.62
N GLU A 57 5.03 5.79 3.43
CA GLU A 57 4.35 6.78 4.25
C GLU A 57 3.03 6.23 4.79
N ILE A 58 2.56 6.73 5.92
CA ILE A 58 1.27 6.29 6.50
C ILE A 58 0.13 6.79 5.64
N VAL A 59 -0.83 5.90 5.37
CA VAL A 59 -2.07 6.24 4.68
C VAL A 59 -3.17 6.46 5.72
N THR A 60 -3.71 7.68 5.75
CA THR A 60 -4.86 7.98 6.61
C THR A 60 -6.12 7.35 6.02
N ILE A 61 -6.61 6.30 6.68
CA ILE A 61 -7.89 5.67 6.36
C ILE A 61 -9.01 6.57 6.91
N PRO A 62 -9.93 7.08 6.07
CA PRO A 62 -11.06 7.84 6.57
C PRO A 62 -11.99 6.95 7.40
N SER A 63 -12.65 7.51 8.41
CA SER A 63 -13.63 6.78 9.21
C SER A 63 -14.82 6.37 8.33
N LEU A 64 -14.97 5.06 8.10
CA LEU A 64 -16.08 4.48 7.36
C LEU A 64 -17.30 4.28 8.25
N LYS A 65 -18.49 4.47 7.68
CA LYS A 65 -19.76 4.06 8.29
C LYS A 65 -19.97 2.56 8.13
N GLU A 66 -20.85 2.00 8.95
CA GLU A 66 -21.20 0.59 8.87
C GLU A 66 -21.76 0.24 7.48
N GLY A 67 -21.09 -0.68 6.79
CA GLY A 67 -21.44 -1.11 5.42
C GLY A 67 -20.58 -0.49 4.30
N GLU A 68 -19.77 0.53 4.58
CA GLU A 68 -18.84 1.11 3.59
C GLU A 68 -17.57 0.25 3.46
N ARG A 69 -17.03 0.13 2.23
CA ARG A 69 -15.81 -0.64 1.94
C ARG A 69 -14.82 0.27 1.23
N LEU A 70 -13.60 0.36 1.74
CA LEU A 70 -12.52 1.04 1.03
C LEU A 70 -11.89 0.12 0.01
N PHE A 71 -11.74 0.62 -1.21
CA PHE A 71 -11.02 -0.03 -2.27
C PHE A 71 -9.77 0.75 -2.61
N VAL A 72 -8.65 0.05 -2.71
CA VAL A 72 -7.41 0.57 -3.30
C VAL A 72 -7.41 0.20 -4.76
N CYS A 73 -7.24 1.17 -5.64
CA CYS A 73 -6.97 0.86 -7.04
C CYS A 73 -5.54 0.32 -7.19
N VAL A 74 -5.39 -0.94 -7.57
CA VAL A 74 -4.08 -1.61 -7.72
C VAL A 74 -3.48 -1.47 -9.14
N CYS A 75 -4.27 -0.98 -10.10
CA CYS A 75 -3.86 -0.76 -11.49
C CYS A 75 -4.33 0.62 -11.98
N GLU A 76 -3.67 1.20 -12.97
CA GLU A 76 -4.20 2.39 -13.63
C GLU A 76 -5.43 2.05 -14.46
N PHE A 77 -6.52 2.78 -14.26
CA PHE A 77 -7.69 2.73 -15.12
C PHE A 77 -7.94 4.11 -15.73
N THR A 78 -7.60 4.24 -17.02
CA THR A 78 -7.96 5.39 -17.85
C THR A 78 -9.26 5.07 -18.60
N SER A 79 -10.39 5.41 -17.98
CA SER A 79 -11.66 5.37 -18.70
C SER A 79 -11.70 6.40 -19.82
N GLN A 80 -12.29 6.03 -20.96
CA GLN A 80 -12.51 6.92 -22.11
C GLN A 80 -13.85 7.67 -22.06
N GLU A 81 -14.61 7.57 -20.96
CA GLU A 81 -15.93 8.22 -20.83
C GLU A 81 -15.86 9.56 -20.08
N LEU A 82 -16.57 10.56 -20.61
CA LEU A 82 -16.56 11.98 -20.20
C LEU A 82 -16.92 12.23 -18.72
N ASN A 83 -17.40 11.22 -17.98
CA ASN A 83 -17.82 11.31 -16.58
C ASN A 83 -17.15 10.29 -15.65
N SER A 84 -16.11 9.59 -16.10
CA SER A 84 -15.41 8.63 -15.24
C SER A 84 -14.32 9.30 -14.41
N LEU A 85 -14.26 8.95 -13.14
CA LEU A 85 -13.12 9.30 -12.28
C LEU A 85 -11.90 8.46 -12.73
N PRO A 86 -10.82 9.06 -13.25
CA PRO A 86 -9.59 8.31 -13.47
C PRO A 86 -9.10 7.76 -12.12
N LEU A 87 -8.79 6.47 -12.12
CA LEU A 87 -8.24 5.77 -10.96
C LEU A 87 -6.77 5.49 -11.26
N HIS A 88 -5.91 6.15 -10.49
CA HIS A 88 -4.47 5.88 -10.52
C HIS A 88 -4.16 4.82 -9.46
N ARG A 89 -3.14 4.01 -9.72
CA ARG A 89 -2.63 3.04 -8.75
C ARG A 89 -2.34 3.73 -7.42
N GLY A 90 -2.82 3.15 -6.32
CA GLY A 90 -2.68 3.72 -4.97
C GLY A 90 -3.77 4.72 -4.56
N LYS A 91 -4.80 4.96 -5.39
CA LYS A 91 -5.95 5.79 -5.02
C LYS A 91 -6.97 4.98 -4.20
N LEU A 92 -7.35 5.51 -3.05
CA LEU A 92 -8.45 5.01 -2.23
C LEU A 92 -9.80 5.56 -2.76
N ALA A 93 -10.80 4.69 -2.87
CA ALA A 93 -12.18 5.03 -3.18
C ALA A 93 -13.12 4.34 -2.17
N VAL A 94 -14.25 4.98 -1.89
CA VAL A 94 -15.32 4.50 -0.98
C VAL A 94 -16.51 4.05 -1.82
#